data_AF-A0A944XY83-F1
#
_entry.id   AF-A0A944XY83-F1
#
_cell.length_a   1.000
_cell.length_b   1.000
_cell.length_c   1.000
_cell.angle_alpha   90.00
_cell.angle_beta   90.00
_cell.angle_gamma   90.00
#
_symmetry.space_group_name_H-M   'P 1'
#
loop_
_entity.id
_entity.type
_entity.pdbx_description
1 polymer ?
#
loop_
_entity_poly.entity_id
_entity_poly.type
_entity_poly.pdbx_seq_one_letter_code
_entity_poly.pdbx_strand_id
1 'polypeptide(L)' 'MRNLLGGKGANLAEMSALGLPVPPGFTLTTEVCNHYTGNG' A
#
# COMPACT_ATOMS: atom_id res chain seq x y z
N MET A 1 -0.98 -8.72 -2.55
CA MET A 1 -0.90 -7.30 -2.13
C MET A 1 -0.17 -7.07 -0.80
N ARG A 2 -0.35 -7.90 0.24
CA ARG A 2 0.23 -7.66 1.58
C ARG A 2 1.76 -7.46 1.62
N ASN A 3 2.53 -8.22 0.84
CA ASN A 3 4.00 -8.06 0.82
C ASN A 3 4.46 -6.79 0.10
N LEU A 4 3.68 -6.32 -0.88
CA LEU A 4 4.01 -5.17 -1.72
C LEU A 4 3.51 -3.84 -1.13
N LEU A 5 2.32 -3.83 -0.52
CA LEU A 5 1.67 -2.63 0.01
C LEU A 5 1.71 -2.55 1.55
N GLY A 6 2.27 -3.58 2.20
CA GLY A 6 2.13 -3.77 3.65
C GLY A 6 0.70 -4.19 4.07
N GLY A 7 0.52 -4.48 5.35
CA GLY A 7 -0.77 -4.95 5.88
C GLY A 7 -1.89 -3.90 5.81
N LYS A 8 -1.60 -2.64 6.14
CA LYS A 8 -2.59 -1.54 6.08
C LYS A 8 -2.98 -1.20 4.64
N GLY A 9 -1.99 -1.03 3.75
CA GLY A 9 -2.23 -0.70 2.35
C GLY A 9 -3.01 -1.79 1.62
N ALA A 10 -2.72 -3.06 1.90
CA ALA A 10 -3.48 -4.18 1.34
C ALA A 10 -4.95 -4.18 1.80
N ASN A 11 -5.21 -3.95 3.09
CA ASN A 11 -6.58 -3.89 3.61
C ASN A 11 -7.35 -2.69 3.03
N LEU A 12 -6.72 -1.51 2.90
CA LEU A 12 -7.35 -0.34 2.29
C LEU A 12 -7.68 -0.56 0.81
N ALA A 13 -6.78 -1.19 0.06
CA ALA A 13 -7.02 -1.54 -1.34
C ALA A 13 -8.18 -2.54 -1.48
N GLU A 14 -8.28 -3.52 -0.59
CA GLU A 14 -9.37 -4.50 -0.57
C GLU A 14 -10.71 -3.84 -0.21
N MET A 15 -10.75 -2.98 0.81
CA MET A 15 -11.95 -2.21 1.17
C MET A 15 -12.41 -1.31 0.03
N SER A 16 -11.48 -0.65 -0.68
CA SER A 16 -11.79 0.17 -1.86
C SER A 16 -12.33 -0.67 -3.01
N ALA A 17 -11.76 -1.85 -3.28
CA ALA A 17 -12.22 -2.77 -4.32
C ALA A 17 -13.62 -3.36 -4.02
N LEU A 18 -13.96 -3.51 -2.74
CA LEU A 18 -15.29 -3.92 -2.27
C LEU A 18 -16.32 -2.78 -2.30
N GLY A 19 -15.93 -1.56 -2.66
CA GLY A 19 -16.83 -0.41 -2.73
C GLY A 19 -17.21 0.18 -1.37
N LEU A 20 -16.46 -0.13 -0.30
CA LEU A 20 -16.67 0.50 1.00
C LEU A 20 -16.26 1.98 0.94
N PRO A 21 -16.90 2.86 1.73
CA PRO A 21 -16.56 4.28 1.76
C PRO A 21 -15.23 4.50 2.47
N VAL A 22 -14.13 4.32 1.73
CA VAL A 22 -12.77 4.70 2.14
C VAL A 22 -12.35 5.99 1.42
N PRO A 23 -11.77 6.97 2.14
CA PRO A 23 -11.23 8.17 1.49
C PRO A 23 -10.19 7.81 0.40
N PRO A 24 -10.17 8.52 -0.74
CA PRO A 24 -9.22 8.26 -1.81
C PRO A 24 -7.78 8.50 -1.35
N GLY A 25 -6.86 7.67 -1.83
CA GLY A 25 -5.44 7.76 -1.51
C GLY A 25 -4.60 6.77 -2.32
N PHE A 26 -3.30 6.73 -2.04
CA PHE A 26 -2.36 5.81 -2.67
C PHE A 26 -1.36 5.27 -1.62
N THR A 27 -0.75 4.13 -1.91
CA THR A 27 0.26 3.50 -1.06
C THR A 27 1.57 3.37 -1.84
N LEU A 28 2.67 3.89 -1.31
CA LEU A 28 4.00 3.58 -1.82
C LEU A 28 4.37 2.15 -1.44
N THR A 29 4.93 1.40 -2.38
CA THR A 29 5.24 -0.01 -2.16
C THR A 29 6.39 -0.17 -1.17
N THR A 30 6.47 -1.35 -0.56
CA THR A 30 7.61 -1.76 0.28
C THR A 30 8.92 -1.77 -0.51
N GLU A 31 8.87 -1.97 -1.83
CA GLU A 31 10.04 -1.88 -2.71
C GLU A 31 10.64 -0.47 -2.75
N VAL A 32 9.80 0.57 -2.77
CA VAL A 32 10.27 1.96 -2.71
C VAL A 32 11.01 2.22 -1.39
N CYS A 33 10.54 1.65 -0.29
CA CYS A 33 11.23 1.72 1.01
C CYS A 33 12.61 1.04 0.96
N ASN A 34 12.69 -0.15 0.38
CA ASN A 34 13.96 -0.87 0.22
C ASN A 34 14.93 -0.12 -0.70
N HIS A 35 14.42 0.42 -1.81
CA HIS A 35 15.20 1.23 -2.73
C HIS A 35 15.78 2.47 -2.03
N TYR A 36 14.95 3.21 -1.29
CA TYR A 36 15.38 4.37 -0.52
C TYR A 36 16.45 4.00 0.51
N THR A 37 16.26 2.90 1.25
CA THR A 37 17.21 2.45 2.27
C THR A 37 18.54 1.98 1.68
N GLY A 38 18.52 1.38 0.49
CA GLY A 38 19.72 0.83 -0.17
C GLY A 38 20.49 1.82 -1.04
N ASN A 39 19.88 2.95 -1.44
CA ASN A 39 20.46 3.94 -2.36
C ASN A 39 20.47 5.37 -1.79
N GLY A 40 20.06 5.55 -0.53
CA GLY A 40 20.01 6.82 0.19
C GLY A 40 21.23 7.06 1.06
#